data_AF-A0A399M7E5-F1
#
_entry.id   AF-A0A399M7E5-F1
#
_cell.length_a   1.000
_cell.length_b   1.000
_cell.length_c   1.000
_cell.angle_alpha   90.00
_cell.angle_beta   90.00
_cell.angle_gamma   90.00
#
_symmetry.space_group_name_H-M   'P 1'
#
loop_
_entity.id
_entity.type
_entity.pdbx_description
1 polymer ?
#
loop_
_entity_poly.entity_id
_entity_poly.type
_entity_poly.pdbx_seq_one_letter_code
_entity_poly.pdbx_strand_id
1 'polypeptide(L)'
;MPVVAQVSEGKLTRLLAPIDPAVPAGLFDVEDETYQAIDQEMVKLGGLQEAMIDWVYIEEASCQYLSQQCKHLRIVAHLSAAWLRSRCWERWGDTLALLAGMIACYWEPAHPKPGPKGFLTKRKLVGLVINRLTEALPRLDRFTYTPAHAAAAQAALKHLQQQHAAQLEAAVLDGLERLLCKHIERVSGAGEADVPKAPAASVKPAPLADVIAAPMPRVSMGSERETRRAILAMAELINQQDPYDPTGYQLRRFGLWAHIQAAPPARQGTRTELMAVPLDITRVYEEGIASTAIDPALLQRIEKSVAACPYWIRGSFLAATVATRLAMSDVAEAIRCATARFVQRMPALQQLCFSDGLVFVDDQCLAWLKGAQGPSGQAAAPHAFGGLHEELAGQLDNGGVEPVLLRLQALQADLGTPRDRCHTTMIAADLLAARGVSWLAQDLCAGVARTMQQTTASAWEPEVFQRLQQYAAPPTLADQHKDQEPR
;
A
#
# COMPACT_ATOMS: atom_id res chain seq x y z
N MET A 1 12.91 17.80 20.94
CA MET A 1 13.74 17.26 19.83
C MET A 1 12.89 16.28 19.06
N PRO A 2 12.89 16.27 17.71
CA PRO A 2 11.98 15.41 16.96
C PRO A 2 12.42 13.95 17.12
N VAL A 3 11.45 13.07 17.40
CA VAL A 3 11.65 11.63 17.65
C VAL A 3 12.43 10.93 16.52
N VAL A 4 12.34 11.45 15.28
CA VAL A 4 13.05 10.92 14.10
C VAL A 4 14.57 11.09 14.20
N ALA A 5 15.06 12.23 14.71
CA ALA A 5 16.50 12.47 14.85
C ALA A 5 17.16 11.54 15.88
N GLN A 6 16.42 11.14 16.93
CA GLN A 6 16.92 10.21 17.95
C GLN A 6 17.06 8.76 17.43
N VAL A 7 16.21 8.35 16.48
CA VAL A 7 16.25 7.00 15.91
C VAL A 7 17.47 6.83 14.98
N SER A 8 17.82 7.86 14.22
CA SER A 8 18.99 7.83 13.31
C SER A 8 20.32 7.90 14.05
N GLU A 9 20.41 8.66 15.14
CA GLU A 9 21.58 8.72 16.02
C GLU A 9 21.86 7.35 16.69
N GLY A 10 20.81 6.63 17.10
CA GLY A 10 20.90 5.27 17.62
C GLY A 10 21.38 4.25 16.56
N LYS A 11 20.97 4.41 15.29
CA LYS A 11 21.38 3.54 14.18
C LYS A 11 22.87 3.70 13.86
N LEU A 12 23.37 4.93 13.74
CA LEU A 12 24.80 5.22 13.52
C LEU A 12 25.67 4.68 14.65
N THR A 13 25.24 4.89 15.90
CA THR A 13 25.96 4.39 17.08
C THR A 13 26.10 2.87 17.03
N ARG A 14 25.03 2.14 16.66
CA ARG A 14 25.07 0.67 16.50
C ARG A 14 25.99 0.23 15.36
N LEU A 15 26.01 0.94 14.23
CA LEU A 15 26.87 0.60 13.10
C LEU A 15 28.36 0.81 13.39
N LEU A 16 28.69 1.76 14.27
CA LEU A 16 30.06 2.08 14.65
C LEU A 16 30.54 1.36 15.92
N ALA A 17 29.63 0.74 16.67
CA ALA A 17 29.98 -0.07 17.85
C ALA A 17 30.92 -1.25 17.45
N PRO A 18 31.88 -1.63 18.31
CA PRO A 18 32.76 -2.77 18.04
C PRO A 18 31.94 -4.06 17.91
N ILE A 19 32.35 -4.94 16.99
CA ILE A 19 31.69 -6.25 16.81
C ILE A 19 31.93 -7.12 18.03
N ASP A 20 33.19 -7.26 18.41
CA ASP A 20 33.66 -7.99 19.58
C ASP A 20 34.75 -7.17 20.29
N PRO A 21 34.81 -7.15 21.63
CA PRO A 21 35.84 -6.41 22.37
C PRO A 21 37.28 -6.82 22.03
N ALA A 22 37.51 -8.10 21.72
CA ALA A 22 38.82 -8.64 21.35
C ALA A 22 39.11 -8.48 19.85
N VAL A 23 38.08 -8.50 19.00
CA VAL A 23 38.19 -8.25 17.56
C VAL A 23 37.21 -7.15 17.12
N PRO A 24 37.53 -5.86 17.37
CA PRO A 24 36.58 -4.76 17.16
C PRO A 24 36.04 -4.63 15.74
N ALA A 25 36.85 -5.00 14.74
CA ALA A 25 36.46 -4.97 13.34
C ALA A 25 35.71 -6.23 12.86
N GLY A 26 35.59 -7.27 13.68
CA GLY A 26 35.09 -8.58 13.28
C GLY A 26 36.05 -9.35 12.36
N LEU A 27 35.62 -10.53 11.93
CA LEU A 27 36.35 -11.40 11.02
C LEU A 27 35.64 -11.43 9.66
N PHE A 28 36.39 -11.22 8.59
CA PHE A 28 35.86 -11.34 7.24
C PHE A 28 35.92 -12.78 6.76
N ASP A 29 34.77 -13.29 6.36
CA ASP A 29 34.62 -14.50 5.58
C ASP A 29 34.10 -14.15 4.17
N VAL A 30 34.78 -14.65 3.14
CA VAL A 30 34.39 -14.47 1.74
C VAL A 30 33.20 -15.36 1.36
N GLU A 31 33.00 -16.45 2.10
CA GLU A 31 31.88 -17.38 1.95
C GLU A 31 30.65 -16.97 2.77
N ASP A 32 30.73 -15.86 3.52
CA ASP A 32 29.60 -15.30 4.25
C ASP A 32 28.44 -15.00 3.30
N GLU A 33 27.30 -15.64 3.56
CA GLU A 33 26.11 -15.55 2.70
C GLU A 33 25.59 -14.12 2.61
N THR A 34 25.65 -13.34 3.69
CA THR A 34 25.15 -11.96 3.73
C THR A 34 26.05 -11.06 2.90
N TYR A 35 27.38 -11.21 3.02
CA TYR A 35 28.35 -10.51 2.20
C TYR A 35 28.17 -10.81 0.72
N GLN A 36 28.09 -12.10 0.34
CA GLN A 36 27.95 -12.50 -1.05
C GLN A 36 26.62 -12.03 -1.66
N ALA A 37 25.52 -12.11 -0.92
CA ALA A 37 24.22 -11.68 -1.41
C ALA A 37 24.16 -10.15 -1.61
N ILE A 38 24.73 -9.36 -0.69
CA ILE A 38 24.90 -7.91 -0.90
C ILE A 38 25.73 -7.66 -2.17
N ASP A 39 26.82 -8.41 -2.35
CA ASP A 39 27.71 -8.21 -3.50
C ASP A 39 27.05 -8.55 -4.83
N GLN A 40 26.30 -9.66 -4.88
CA GLN A 40 25.55 -10.10 -6.05
C GLN A 40 24.48 -9.09 -6.45
N GLU A 41 23.76 -8.51 -5.49
CA GLU A 41 22.82 -7.42 -5.78
C GLU A 41 23.55 -6.19 -6.36
N MET A 42 24.71 -5.85 -5.80
CA MET A 42 25.48 -4.68 -6.24
C MET A 42 26.19 -4.87 -7.58
N VAL A 43 26.45 -6.11 -8.02
CA VAL A 43 26.98 -6.42 -9.37
C VAL A 43 26.00 -6.00 -10.47
N LYS A 44 24.69 -5.98 -10.19
CA LYS A 44 23.67 -5.56 -11.15
C LYS A 44 23.75 -4.05 -11.45
N LEU A 45 24.43 -3.27 -10.61
CA LEU A 45 24.56 -1.82 -10.74
C LEU A 45 25.36 -1.45 -12.01
N GLY A 46 24.77 -0.63 -12.89
CA GLY A 46 25.36 -0.28 -14.18
C GLY A 46 25.12 -1.32 -15.28
N GLY A 47 24.38 -2.40 -15.00
CA GLY A 47 23.99 -3.43 -15.95
C GLY A 47 22.51 -3.39 -16.35
N LEU A 48 22.09 -4.28 -17.25
CA LEU A 48 20.70 -4.40 -17.71
C LEU A 48 19.70 -4.73 -16.58
N GLN A 49 20.20 -5.34 -15.50
CA GLN A 49 19.42 -5.71 -14.32
C GLN A 49 19.44 -4.65 -13.20
N GLU A 50 20.01 -3.46 -13.42
CA GLU A 50 20.09 -2.41 -12.41
C GLU A 50 18.71 -2.03 -11.84
N ALA A 51 17.66 -2.07 -12.68
CA ALA A 51 16.29 -1.79 -12.26
C ALA A 51 15.69 -2.86 -11.33
N MET A 52 16.33 -4.04 -11.20
CA MET A 52 15.91 -5.15 -10.34
C MET A 52 16.66 -5.19 -9.01
N ILE A 53 17.57 -4.25 -8.75
CA ILE A 53 18.32 -4.20 -7.49
C ILE A 53 17.37 -4.01 -6.31
N ASP A 54 17.48 -4.88 -5.31
CA ASP A 54 16.76 -4.69 -4.06
C ASP A 54 17.51 -3.78 -3.09
N TRP A 55 17.24 -2.48 -3.20
CA TRP A 55 17.86 -1.45 -2.35
C TRP A 55 17.48 -1.56 -0.87
N VAL A 56 16.28 -2.07 -0.56
CA VAL A 56 15.83 -2.26 0.83
C VAL A 56 16.66 -3.37 1.46
N TYR A 57 16.79 -4.49 0.76
CA TYR A 57 17.65 -5.58 1.18
C TYR A 57 19.11 -5.12 1.35
N ILE A 58 19.67 -4.37 0.39
CA ILE A 58 21.05 -3.85 0.52
C ILE A 58 21.20 -3.00 1.78
N GLU A 59 20.25 -2.10 2.07
CA GLU A 59 20.32 -1.28 3.28
C GLU A 59 20.27 -2.13 4.55
N GLU A 60 19.29 -3.03 4.68
CA GLU A 60 19.07 -3.86 5.86
C GLU A 60 20.23 -4.83 6.09
N ALA A 61 20.60 -5.59 5.05
CA ALA A 61 21.69 -6.55 5.10
C ALA A 61 23.04 -5.87 5.36
N SER A 62 23.32 -4.72 4.74
CA SER A 62 24.56 -3.97 5.01
C SER A 62 24.60 -3.44 6.44
N CYS A 63 23.47 -2.97 6.97
CA CYS A 63 23.40 -2.51 8.36
C CYS A 63 23.62 -3.67 9.34
N GLN A 64 23.01 -4.83 9.07
CA GLN A 64 23.21 -6.03 9.87
C GLN A 64 24.65 -6.50 9.81
N TYR A 65 25.22 -6.63 8.62
CA TYR A 65 26.59 -7.08 8.41
C TYR A 65 27.62 -6.18 9.12
N LEU A 66 27.48 -4.86 8.97
CA LEU A 66 28.36 -3.90 9.63
C LEU A 66 28.20 -3.85 11.15
N SER A 67 27.04 -4.22 11.70
CA SER A 67 26.80 -4.20 13.15
C SER A 67 27.09 -5.52 13.85
N GLN A 68 27.04 -6.65 13.15
CA GLN A 68 27.11 -7.99 13.76
C GLN A 68 28.29 -8.83 13.28
N GLN A 69 28.79 -8.63 12.06
CA GLN A 69 29.77 -9.54 11.44
C GLN A 69 31.13 -8.89 11.27
N CYS A 70 31.23 -7.87 10.41
CA CYS A 70 32.52 -7.34 9.98
C CYS A 70 32.45 -5.88 9.53
N LYS A 71 33.42 -5.08 9.97
CA LYS A 71 33.67 -3.70 9.54
C LYS A 71 34.36 -3.72 8.17
N HIS A 72 33.55 -3.65 7.12
CA HIS A 72 34.03 -3.78 5.74
C HIS A 72 33.73 -2.54 4.90
N LEU A 73 34.76 -1.84 4.41
CA LEU A 73 34.61 -0.57 3.69
C LEU A 73 33.90 -0.69 2.34
N ARG A 74 33.95 -1.87 1.69
CA ARG A 74 33.12 -2.13 0.49
C ARG A 74 31.63 -2.15 0.82
N ILE A 75 31.23 -2.71 1.97
CA ILE A 75 29.84 -2.71 2.43
C ILE A 75 29.41 -1.30 2.81
N VAL A 76 30.29 -0.49 3.43
CA VAL A 76 30.05 0.95 3.63
C VAL A 76 29.82 1.66 2.28
N ALA A 77 30.59 1.34 1.26
CA ALA A 77 30.37 1.87 -0.08
C ALA A 77 29.02 1.43 -0.66
N HIS A 78 28.59 0.19 -0.48
CA HIS A 78 27.26 -0.27 -0.94
C HIS A 78 26.12 0.40 -0.17
N LEU A 79 26.23 0.49 1.15
CA LEU A 79 25.26 1.19 2.01
C LEU A 79 25.16 2.67 1.64
N SER A 80 26.27 3.35 1.37
CA SER A 80 26.25 4.74 0.90
C SER A 80 25.48 4.90 -0.42
N ALA A 81 25.57 3.91 -1.32
CA ALA A 81 24.82 3.94 -2.57
C ALA A 81 23.32 3.81 -2.30
N ALA A 82 22.91 2.95 -1.37
CA ALA A 82 21.50 2.81 -0.98
C ALA A 82 20.97 4.08 -0.29
N TRP A 83 21.69 4.59 0.72
CA TRP A 83 21.27 5.76 1.49
C TRP A 83 21.17 7.05 0.66
N LEU A 84 22.11 7.31 -0.25
CA LEU A 84 22.10 8.54 -1.03
C LEU A 84 20.98 8.59 -2.08
N ARG A 85 20.29 7.47 -2.36
CA ARG A 85 19.12 7.44 -3.26
C ARG A 85 17.90 8.15 -2.67
N SER A 86 17.77 8.21 -1.34
CA SER A 86 16.63 8.89 -0.70
C SER A 86 16.64 10.39 -0.92
N ARG A 87 17.79 10.96 -1.34
CA ARG A 87 18.01 12.39 -1.54
C ARG A 87 17.63 13.25 -0.33
N CYS A 88 17.68 12.70 0.89
CA CYS A 88 17.38 13.47 2.09
C CYS A 88 18.65 13.93 2.82
N TRP A 89 18.57 15.10 3.45
CA TRP A 89 19.69 15.71 4.19
C TRP A 89 20.20 14.83 5.34
N GLU A 90 19.29 14.17 6.04
CA GLU A 90 19.60 13.23 7.12
C GLU A 90 20.49 12.08 6.61
N ARG A 91 20.04 11.32 5.60
CA ARG A 91 20.81 10.20 5.05
C ARG A 91 22.12 10.61 4.41
N TRP A 92 22.18 11.82 3.85
CA TRP A 92 23.44 12.38 3.35
C TRP A 92 24.43 12.63 4.50
N GLY A 93 23.95 13.25 5.58
CA GLY A 93 24.73 13.45 6.81
C GLY A 93 25.16 12.13 7.44
N ASP A 94 24.24 11.16 7.53
CA ASP A 94 24.51 9.83 8.10
C ASP A 94 25.59 9.08 7.32
N THR A 95 25.54 9.17 5.98
CA THR A 95 26.55 8.56 5.10
C THR A 95 27.94 9.13 5.39
N LEU A 96 28.03 10.45 5.54
CA LEU A 96 29.29 11.13 5.85
C LEU A 96 29.78 10.80 7.27
N ALA A 97 28.87 10.78 8.25
CA ALA A 97 29.16 10.42 9.63
C ALA A 97 29.64 8.97 9.77
N LEU A 98 28.98 8.02 9.09
CA LEU A 98 29.38 6.62 9.05
C LEU A 98 30.78 6.48 8.44
N LEU A 99 31.05 7.14 7.32
CA LEU A 99 32.37 7.09 6.67
C LEU A 99 33.46 7.64 7.61
N ALA A 100 33.23 8.79 8.23
CA ALA A 100 34.16 9.42 9.15
C ALA A 100 34.42 8.52 10.38
N GLY A 101 33.36 7.96 10.98
CA GLY A 101 33.46 7.05 12.12
C GLY A 101 34.17 5.73 11.77
N MET A 102 33.89 5.16 10.60
CA MET A 102 34.55 3.94 10.13
C MET A 102 36.05 4.13 9.94
N ILE A 103 36.48 5.30 9.45
CA ILE A 103 37.89 5.63 9.34
C ILE A 103 38.48 5.86 10.73
N ALA A 104 37.84 6.67 11.57
CA ALA A 104 38.34 7.00 12.90
C ALA A 104 38.57 5.76 13.78
N CYS A 105 37.61 4.82 13.79
CA CYS A 105 37.65 3.66 14.68
C CYS A 105 38.30 2.43 14.06
N TYR A 106 38.23 2.27 12.72
CA TYR A 106 38.54 1.00 12.07
C TYR A 106 39.43 1.12 10.84
N TRP A 107 40.10 2.25 10.57
CA TRP A 107 40.91 2.41 9.35
C TRP A 107 41.91 1.29 9.11
N GLU A 108 42.69 0.91 10.11
CA GLU A 108 43.66 -0.19 10.01
C GLU A 108 43.00 -1.57 10.01
N PRO A 109 42.15 -1.93 11.00
CA PRO A 109 41.62 -3.29 11.10
C PRO A 109 40.49 -3.61 10.11
N ALA A 110 39.83 -2.61 9.51
CA ALA A 110 38.72 -2.85 8.59
C ALA A 110 39.13 -3.63 7.33
N HIS A 111 38.18 -4.39 6.79
CA HIS A 111 38.29 -5.11 5.52
C HIS A 111 37.97 -4.20 4.33
N PRO A 112 38.43 -4.48 3.09
CA PRO A 112 38.78 -5.80 2.53
C PRO A 112 40.15 -6.38 2.93
N LYS A 113 41.14 -5.52 3.18
CA LYS A 113 42.51 -5.93 3.56
C LYS A 113 42.94 -5.16 4.81
N PRO A 114 42.99 -5.80 5.98
CA PRO A 114 43.51 -5.18 7.20
C PRO A 114 44.98 -4.78 7.05
N GLY A 115 45.36 -3.70 7.74
CA GLY A 115 46.72 -3.18 7.78
C GLY A 115 47.18 -2.40 6.54
N PRO A 116 48.47 -2.03 6.49
CA PRO A 116 48.99 -1.03 5.53
C PRO A 116 48.86 -1.44 4.05
N LYS A 117 48.94 -2.74 3.75
CA LYS A 117 48.81 -3.28 2.39
C LYS A 117 47.43 -3.00 1.77
N GLY A 118 46.41 -2.72 2.59
CA GLY A 118 45.05 -2.40 2.14
C GLY A 118 44.77 -0.92 1.91
N PHE A 119 45.62 0.00 2.38
CA PHE A 119 45.33 1.44 2.43
C PHE A 119 44.99 2.04 1.06
N LEU A 120 45.63 1.59 -0.02
CA LEU A 120 45.33 2.06 -1.37
C LEU A 120 43.90 1.73 -1.79
N THR A 121 43.47 0.48 -1.60
CA THR A 121 42.10 0.05 -1.92
C THR A 121 41.07 0.73 -1.03
N LYS A 122 41.38 0.88 0.26
CA LYS A 122 40.51 1.60 1.21
C LYS A 122 40.33 3.06 0.79
N ARG A 123 41.42 3.77 0.42
CA ARG A 123 41.34 5.14 -0.11
C ARG A 123 40.50 5.25 -1.37
N LYS A 124 40.60 4.29 -2.30
CA LYS A 124 39.73 4.25 -3.49
C LYS A 124 38.25 4.13 -3.11
N LEU A 125 37.92 3.28 -2.14
CA LEU A 125 36.53 3.13 -1.64
C LEU A 125 36.04 4.40 -0.95
N VAL A 126 36.88 5.02 -0.11
CA VAL A 126 36.56 6.31 0.53
C VAL A 126 36.33 7.40 -0.52
N GLY A 127 37.22 7.50 -1.52
CA GLY A 127 37.07 8.43 -2.64
C GLY A 127 35.79 8.19 -3.45
N LEU A 128 35.41 6.93 -3.68
CA LEU A 128 34.14 6.58 -4.31
C LEU A 128 32.93 7.12 -3.51
N VAL A 129 32.94 6.95 -2.18
CA VAL A 129 31.86 7.47 -1.32
C VAL A 129 31.84 9.00 -1.32
N ILE A 130 33.00 9.66 -1.25
CA ILE A 130 33.11 11.13 -1.32
C ILE A 130 32.59 11.67 -2.66
N ASN A 131 32.91 11.01 -3.77
CA ASN A 131 32.39 11.40 -5.09
C ASN A 131 30.86 11.28 -5.14
N ARG A 132 30.28 10.19 -4.61
CA ARG A 132 28.83 10.04 -4.52
C ARG A 132 28.17 11.09 -3.64
N LEU A 133 28.78 11.43 -2.50
CA LEU A 133 28.32 12.52 -1.63
C LEU A 133 28.32 13.86 -2.38
N THR A 134 29.38 14.13 -3.13
CA THR A 134 29.54 15.34 -3.96
C THR A 134 28.48 15.40 -5.05
N GLU A 135 28.18 14.29 -5.73
CA GLU A 135 27.16 14.20 -6.78
C GLU A 135 25.72 14.26 -6.24
N ALA A 136 25.48 13.71 -5.04
CA ALA A 136 24.18 13.68 -4.41
C ALA A 136 23.78 15.02 -3.79
N LEU A 137 24.75 15.79 -3.29
CA LEU A 137 24.51 17.03 -2.54
C LEU A 137 23.67 18.08 -3.31
N PRO A 138 23.89 18.33 -4.62
CA PRO A 138 23.02 19.20 -5.40
C PRO A 138 21.61 18.69 -5.66
N ARG A 139 21.38 17.39 -5.47
CA ARG A 139 20.12 16.69 -5.74
C ARG A 139 19.29 16.47 -4.47
N LEU A 140 19.77 16.93 -3.31
CA LEU A 140 19.04 16.77 -2.06
C LEU A 140 17.71 17.54 -2.10
N ASP A 141 16.68 16.91 -1.54
CA ASP A 141 15.37 17.52 -1.41
C ASP A 141 15.42 18.62 -0.34
N ARG A 142 15.11 19.84 -0.77
CA ARG A 142 15.01 21.03 0.09
C ARG A 142 14.03 20.85 1.24
N PHE A 143 12.99 20.04 1.09
CA PHE A 143 11.97 19.85 2.13
C PHE A 143 12.48 19.01 3.31
N THR A 144 13.57 18.25 3.12
CA THR A 144 14.22 17.47 4.18
C THR A 144 15.29 18.27 4.93
N TYR A 145 15.53 19.51 4.52
CA TYR A 145 16.49 20.40 5.16
C TYR A 145 16.03 20.80 6.55
N THR A 146 16.93 20.66 7.51
CA THR A 146 16.83 21.31 8.82
C THR A 146 18.20 21.87 9.20
N PRO A 147 18.26 22.97 9.97
CA PRO A 147 19.53 23.49 10.49
C PRO A 147 20.31 22.44 11.29
N ALA A 148 19.61 21.53 11.98
CA ALA A 148 20.22 20.42 12.72
C ALA A 148 20.92 19.42 11.78
N HIS A 149 20.29 19.00 10.68
CA HIS A 149 20.90 18.12 9.69
C HIS A 149 22.11 18.77 9.00
N ALA A 150 22.02 20.06 8.69
CA ALA A 150 23.12 20.83 8.13
C ALA A 150 24.32 20.93 9.09
N ALA A 151 24.06 21.22 10.37
CA ALA A 151 25.09 21.26 11.41
C ALA A 151 25.74 19.88 11.63
N ALA A 152 24.95 18.80 11.66
CA ALA A 152 25.45 17.44 11.77
C ALA A 152 26.33 17.04 10.57
N ALA A 153 25.91 17.39 9.35
CA ALA A 153 26.69 17.21 8.13
C ALA A 153 28.03 17.96 8.17
N GLN A 154 28.03 19.24 8.60
CA GLN A 154 29.26 20.01 8.78
C GLN A 154 30.18 19.41 9.86
N ALA A 155 29.62 18.95 10.97
CA ALA A 155 30.38 18.29 12.03
C ALA A 155 31.01 16.98 11.54
N ALA A 156 30.25 16.17 10.81
CA ALA A 156 30.75 14.93 10.21
C ALA A 156 31.86 15.19 9.17
N LEU A 157 31.76 16.26 8.39
CA LEU A 157 32.81 16.66 7.44
C LEU A 157 34.10 17.06 8.15
N LYS A 158 33.99 17.88 9.20
CA LYS A 158 35.13 18.27 10.04
C LYS A 158 35.78 17.04 10.68
N HIS A 159 34.97 16.12 11.18
CA HIS A 159 35.46 14.86 11.74
C HIS A 159 36.21 14.02 10.69
N LEU A 160 35.72 13.98 9.44
CA LEU A 160 36.41 13.32 8.33
C LEU A 160 37.75 14.00 7.98
N GLN A 161 37.80 15.34 7.95
CA GLN A 161 39.02 16.12 7.70
C GLN A 161 40.10 15.89 8.76
N GLN A 162 39.71 15.59 10.00
CA GLN A 162 40.63 15.28 11.10
C GLN A 162 41.26 13.87 10.98
N GLN A 163 40.79 13.02 10.07
CA GLN A 163 41.28 11.65 9.91
C GLN A 163 42.59 11.57 9.09
N HIS A 164 43.68 12.05 9.68
CA HIS A 164 45.01 12.05 9.03
C HIS A 164 45.54 10.66 8.69
N ALA A 165 45.13 9.62 9.43
CA ALA A 165 45.53 8.24 9.20
C ALA A 165 45.15 7.72 7.80
N ALA A 166 44.06 8.24 7.22
CA ALA A 166 43.61 7.85 5.89
C ALA A 166 44.34 8.54 4.73
N GLN A 167 45.15 9.57 5.01
CA GLN A 167 45.88 10.36 4.00
C GLN A 167 45.00 10.74 2.80
N LEU A 168 43.81 11.27 3.09
CA LEU A 168 42.87 11.73 2.06
C LEU A 168 43.37 13.03 1.43
N GLU A 169 43.08 13.23 0.15
CA GLU A 169 43.46 14.45 -0.57
C GLU A 169 42.68 15.65 -0.03
N ALA A 170 43.39 16.62 0.56
CA ALA A 170 42.79 17.82 1.15
C ALA A 170 41.93 18.59 0.13
N ALA A 171 42.40 18.71 -1.11
CA ALA A 171 41.67 19.41 -2.17
C ALA A 171 40.28 18.82 -2.46
N VAL A 172 40.10 17.50 -2.31
CA VAL A 172 38.81 16.83 -2.51
C VAL A 172 37.86 17.15 -1.35
N LEU A 173 38.36 17.10 -0.11
CA LEU A 173 37.58 17.44 1.08
C LEU A 173 37.19 18.92 1.13
N ASP A 174 38.11 19.82 0.79
CA ASP A 174 37.87 21.26 0.68
C ASP A 174 36.89 21.59 -0.46
N GLY A 175 36.90 20.78 -1.53
CA GLY A 175 35.89 20.83 -2.59
C GLY A 175 34.50 20.50 -2.07
N LEU A 176 34.37 19.42 -1.30
CA LEU A 176 33.11 19.00 -0.69
C LEU A 176 32.62 20.02 0.35
N GLU A 177 33.51 20.59 1.17
CA GLU A 177 33.19 21.62 2.15
C GLU A 177 32.62 22.88 1.50
N ARG A 178 33.31 23.41 0.48
CA ARG A 178 32.82 24.57 -0.27
C ARG A 178 31.45 24.30 -0.91
N LEU A 179 31.25 23.09 -1.44
CA LEU A 179 29.98 22.71 -2.04
C LEU A 179 28.87 22.62 -0.98
N LEU A 180 29.16 22.06 0.19
CA LEU A 180 28.24 21.97 1.32
C LEU A 180 27.84 23.36 1.83
N CYS A 181 28.80 24.25 2.09
CA CYS A 181 28.51 25.61 2.54
C CYS A 181 27.63 26.36 1.53
N LYS A 182 27.98 26.31 0.24
CA LYS A 182 27.19 26.91 -0.83
C LYS A 182 25.76 26.38 -0.91
N HIS A 183 25.58 25.07 -0.69
CA HIS A 183 24.24 24.46 -0.70
C HIS A 183 23.42 24.81 0.55
N ILE A 184 24.06 24.87 1.72
CA ILE A 184 23.42 25.34 2.95
C ILE A 184 22.95 26.79 2.77
N GLU A 185 23.81 27.70 2.30
CA GLU A 185 23.47 29.11 2.05
C GLU A 185 22.29 29.28 1.08
N ARG A 186 22.23 28.46 0.03
CA ARG A 186 21.12 28.48 -0.95
C ARG A 186 19.81 28.03 -0.33
N VAL A 187 19.84 26.99 0.49
CA VAL A 187 18.63 26.42 1.09
C VAL A 187 18.19 27.24 2.32
N SER A 188 19.11 27.84 3.05
CA SER A 188 18.84 28.75 4.17
C SER A 188 18.38 30.14 3.70
N GLY A 189 19.00 30.67 2.64
CA GLY A 189 18.68 32.00 2.08
C GLY A 189 17.35 32.06 1.33
N ALA A 190 16.82 30.91 0.88
CA ALA A 190 15.45 30.81 0.38
C ALA A 190 14.37 30.97 1.47
N GLY A 191 14.78 31.05 2.75
CA GLY A 191 13.89 31.20 3.90
C GLY A 191 13.66 32.64 4.39
N GLU A 192 14.24 33.67 3.74
CA GLU A 192 14.16 35.07 4.24
C GLU A 192 13.50 36.08 3.28
N ALA A 193 12.94 35.64 2.14
CA ALA A 193 12.18 36.51 1.25
C ALA A 193 10.95 35.80 0.64
N ASP A 194 10.06 35.28 1.49
CA ASP A 194 8.61 35.40 1.26
C ASP A 194 7.86 35.04 2.55
N VAL A 195 7.62 36.04 3.39
CA VAL A 195 6.49 35.97 4.33
C VAL A 195 5.27 36.34 3.50
N PRO A 196 4.30 35.45 3.26
CA PRO A 196 3.06 35.87 2.61
C PRO A 196 2.32 36.80 3.57
N LYS A 197 2.53 38.10 3.35
CA LYS A 197 1.68 39.16 3.87
C LYS A 197 0.29 38.91 3.27
N ALA A 198 -0.66 38.56 4.12
CA ALA A 198 -2.07 38.50 3.77
C ALA A 198 -2.47 39.82 3.07
N PRO A 199 -2.94 39.79 1.82
CA PRO A 199 -3.74 40.87 1.30
C PRO A 199 -5.18 40.61 1.73
N ALA A 200 -5.65 41.42 2.67
CA ALA A 200 -7.07 41.71 2.74
C ALA A 200 -7.45 42.39 1.41
N ALA A 201 -8.13 41.66 0.54
CA ALA A 201 -8.79 42.23 -0.63
C ALA A 201 -10.14 41.52 -0.83
N SER A 202 -11.17 42.36 -0.76
CA SER A 202 -12.59 42.09 -0.91
C SER A 202 -12.96 41.10 -2.01
N VAL A 203 -13.75 40.09 -1.63
CA VAL A 203 -14.44 39.18 -2.54
C VAL A 203 -15.54 39.95 -3.30
N LYS A 204 -15.43 39.99 -4.62
CA LYS A 204 -16.60 40.06 -5.52
C LYS A 204 -16.74 38.69 -6.19
N PRO A 205 -17.92 38.05 -6.16
CA PRO A 205 -18.10 36.76 -6.80
C PRO A 205 -18.32 36.95 -8.31
N ALA A 206 -17.53 36.24 -9.11
CA ALA A 206 -17.74 36.03 -10.55
C ALA A 206 -17.53 34.53 -10.87
N PRO A 207 -18.15 34.02 -11.93
CA PRO A 207 -18.86 32.74 -11.90
C PRO A 207 -17.99 31.49 -12.16
N LEU A 208 -18.54 30.37 -11.72
CA LEU A 208 -18.06 28.98 -11.64
C LEU A 208 -17.63 28.29 -12.97
N ALA A 209 -17.26 29.02 -14.02
CA ALA A 209 -17.03 28.41 -15.34
C ALA A 209 -15.59 27.95 -15.64
N ASP A 210 -14.56 28.43 -14.93
CA ASP A 210 -13.15 28.16 -15.27
C ASP A 210 -12.41 27.19 -14.32
N VAL A 211 -13.13 26.40 -13.53
CA VAL A 211 -12.52 25.38 -12.64
C VAL A 211 -12.02 24.14 -13.43
N ILE A 212 -12.25 24.09 -14.74
CA ILE A 212 -11.76 22.99 -15.58
C ILE A 212 -10.40 23.39 -16.16
N ALA A 213 -9.35 22.80 -15.58
CA ALA A 213 -7.96 22.75 -16.04
C ALA A 213 -7.02 23.90 -15.62
N ALA A 214 -6.57 23.85 -14.36
CA ALA A 214 -5.19 24.17 -14.04
C ALA A 214 -4.43 22.85 -13.78
N PRO A 215 -3.39 22.51 -14.57
CA PRO A 215 -2.56 21.34 -14.26
C PRO A 215 -1.79 21.64 -12.97
N MET A 216 -2.13 20.91 -11.89
CA MET A 216 -1.32 20.91 -10.68
C MET A 216 0.14 20.54 -11.02
N PRO A 217 1.13 21.12 -10.32
CA PRO A 217 2.52 20.77 -10.54
C PRO A 217 2.69 19.28 -10.26
N ARG A 218 3.15 18.52 -11.26
CA ARG A 218 3.54 17.12 -11.10
C ARG A 218 4.60 17.09 -10.00
N VAL A 219 4.19 16.61 -8.82
CA VAL A 219 5.13 16.13 -7.81
C VAL A 219 5.97 15.08 -8.51
N SER A 220 7.23 15.40 -8.77
CA SER A 220 8.20 14.40 -9.22
C SER A 220 8.50 13.51 -8.02
N MET A 221 7.56 12.61 -7.72
CA MET A 221 7.84 11.40 -6.95
C MET A 221 9.00 10.67 -7.63
N GLY A 222 9.70 9.78 -6.94
CA GLY A 222 10.73 8.92 -7.54
C GLY A 222 10.25 8.21 -8.81
N SER A 223 11.13 7.48 -9.49
CA SER A 223 10.75 6.74 -10.71
C SER A 223 9.37 6.10 -10.51
N GLU A 224 8.46 6.20 -11.47
CA GLU A 224 7.07 5.68 -11.35
C GLU A 224 7.01 4.27 -10.74
N ARG A 225 8.05 3.48 -10.99
CA ARG A 225 8.32 2.15 -10.41
C ARG A 225 8.58 2.17 -8.90
N GLU A 226 9.39 3.10 -8.39
CA GLU A 226 9.65 3.30 -6.95
C GLU A 226 8.38 3.73 -6.23
N THR A 227 7.61 4.64 -6.82
CA THR A 227 6.31 5.06 -6.29
C THR A 227 5.33 3.87 -6.23
N ARG A 228 5.26 3.08 -7.31
CA ARG A 228 4.47 1.84 -7.35
C ARG A 228 4.92 0.85 -6.26
N ARG A 229 6.23 0.65 -6.08
CA ARG A 229 6.78 -0.27 -5.06
C ARG A 229 6.40 0.19 -3.65
N ALA A 230 6.52 1.48 -3.36
CA ALA A 230 6.14 2.05 -2.07
C ALA A 230 4.63 1.86 -1.78
N ILE A 231 3.78 2.10 -2.77
CA ILE A 231 2.32 1.90 -2.65
C ILE A 231 1.99 0.44 -2.36
N LEU A 232 2.60 -0.50 -3.09
CA LEU A 232 2.37 -1.94 -2.89
C LEU A 232 2.90 -2.43 -1.53
N ALA A 233 4.04 -1.90 -1.06
CA ALA A 233 4.57 -2.21 0.26
C ALA A 233 3.67 -1.70 1.39
N MET A 234 3.12 -0.48 1.25
CA MET A 234 2.17 0.07 2.22
C MET A 234 0.86 -0.73 2.23
N ALA A 235 0.35 -1.11 1.06
CA ALA A 235 -0.81 -1.98 0.95
C ALA A 235 -0.61 -3.33 1.65
N GLU A 236 0.58 -3.90 1.51
CA GLU A 236 0.95 -5.14 2.20
C GLU A 236 1.00 -4.95 3.72
N LEU A 237 1.60 -3.86 4.20
CA LEU A 237 1.67 -3.55 5.63
C LEU A 237 0.28 -3.42 6.26
N ILE A 238 -0.64 -2.70 5.59
CA ILE A 238 -2.03 -2.53 6.05
C ILE A 238 -2.70 -3.91 6.18
N ASN A 239 -2.65 -4.73 5.12
CA ASN A 239 -3.27 -6.06 5.13
C ASN A 239 -2.63 -7.04 6.15
N GLN A 240 -1.35 -6.86 6.50
CA GLN A 240 -0.69 -7.65 7.54
C GLN A 240 -1.12 -7.23 8.94
N GLN A 241 -1.42 -5.94 9.15
CA GLN A 241 -1.92 -5.43 10.42
C GLN A 241 -3.40 -5.78 10.62
N ASP A 242 -4.21 -5.57 9.59
CA ASP A 242 -5.62 -5.90 9.58
C ASP A 242 -6.04 -6.48 8.22
N PRO A 243 -6.27 -7.80 8.14
CA PRO A 243 -6.75 -8.44 6.92
C PRO A 243 -8.13 -7.95 6.47
N TYR A 244 -8.96 -7.45 7.40
CA TYR A 244 -10.33 -6.98 7.15
C TYR A 244 -10.39 -5.53 6.69
N ASP A 245 -9.29 -4.77 6.76
CA ASP A 245 -9.26 -3.39 6.29
C ASP A 245 -9.29 -3.35 4.75
N PRO A 246 -10.35 -2.80 4.12
CA PRO A 246 -10.43 -2.68 2.66
C PRO A 246 -9.36 -1.77 2.07
N THR A 247 -8.78 -0.86 2.87
CA THR A 247 -7.85 0.18 2.42
C THR A 247 -6.63 -0.41 1.74
N GLY A 248 -6.00 -1.45 2.29
CA GLY A 248 -4.80 -2.02 1.69
C GLY A 248 -5.09 -2.74 0.36
N TYR A 249 -6.25 -3.38 0.19
CA TYR A 249 -6.66 -3.96 -1.09
C TYR A 249 -6.91 -2.89 -2.15
N GLN A 250 -7.56 -1.78 -1.79
CA GLN A 250 -7.77 -0.63 -2.69
C GLN A 250 -6.44 -0.02 -3.11
N LEU A 251 -5.53 0.17 -2.15
CA LEU A 251 -4.21 0.73 -2.37
C LEU A 251 -3.36 -0.18 -3.27
N ARG A 252 -3.45 -1.51 -3.08
CA ARG A 252 -2.80 -2.49 -3.97
C ARG A 252 -3.28 -2.32 -5.41
N ARG A 253 -4.61 -2.28 -5.63
CA ARG A 253 -5.19 -2.06 -6.97
C ARG A 253 -4.77 -0.74 -7.58
N PHE A 254 -4.76 0.33 -6.79
CA PHE A 254 -4.26 1.63 -7.23
C PHE A 254 -2.80 1.53 -7.69
N GLY A 255 -1.92 0.93 -6.89
CA GLY A 255 -0.51 0.72 -7.26
C GLY A 255 -0.33 -0.11 -8.54
N LEU A 256 -1.17 -1.13 -8.76
CA LEU A 256 -1.12 -1.97 -9.96
C LEU A 256 -1.57 -1.25 -11.22
N TRP A 257 -2.59 -0.40 -11.15
CA TRP A 257 -3.29 0.10 -12.34
C TRP A 257 -3.17 1.60 -12.60
N ALA A 258 -2.81 2.43 -11.61
CA ALA A 258 -2.84 3.89 -11.73
C ALA A 258 -2.01 4.44 -12.89
N HIS A 259 -0.88 3.79 -13.19
CA HIS A 259 0.07 4.21 -14.21
C HIS A 259 -0.17 3.55 -15.58
N ILE A 260 -1.05 2.54 -15.66
CA ILE A 260 -1.43 1.93 -16.93
C ILE A 260 -2.41 2.87 -17.64
N GLN A 261 -1.92 3.61 -18.64
CA GLN A 261 -2.70 4.64 -19.34
C GLN A 261 -3.32 4.15 -20.67
N ALA A 262 -2.74 3.12 -21.28
CA ALA A 262 -3.21 2.55 -22.54
C ALA A 262 -3.25 1.02 -22.46
N ALA A 263 -4.11 0.41 -23.28
CA ALA A 263 -4.22 -1.03 -23.38
C ALA A 263 -2.94 -1.63 -23.98
N PRO A 264 -2.53 -2.85 -23.58
CA PRO A 264 -1.36 -3.49 -24.17
C PRO A 264 -1.58 -3.73 -25.66
N PRO A 265 -0.54 -3.55 -26.50
CA PRO A 265 -0.66 -3.72 -27.93
C PRO A 265 -0.98 -5.18 -28.29
N ALA A 266 -1.93 -5.37 -29.19
CA ALA A 266 -2.23 -6.67 -29.77
C ALA A 266 -1.34 -6.92 -31.00
N ARG A 267 -0.81 -8.14 -31.15
CA ARG A 267 0.00 -8.53 -32.33
C ARG A 267 -0.82 -9.16 -33.45
N GLN A 268 -1.81 -9.99 -33.08
CA GLN A 268 -2.64 -10.75 -34.02
C GLN A 268 -4.10 -10.70 -33.55
N GLY A 269 -4.90 -9.80 -34.14
CA GLY A 269 -6.28 -9.58 -33.73
C GLY A 269 -6.34 -9.08 -32.28
N THR A 270 -6.83 -9.92 -31.38
CA THR A 270 -7.04 -9.63 -29.96
C THR A 270 -5.94 -10.14 -29.03
N ARG A 271 -4.95 -10.90 -29.55
CA ARG A 271 -3.88 -11.52 -28.75
C ARG A 271 -2.73 -10.57 -28.44
N THR A 272 -2.32 -10.55 -27.17
CA THR A 272 -1.17 -9.80 -26.65
C THR A 272 0.05 -10.70 -26.42
N GLU A 273 1.23 -10.12 -26.21
CA GLU A 273 2.45 -10.85 -25.83
C GLU A 273 2.54 -11.14 -24.32
N LEU A 274 1.50 -10.78 -23.56
CA LEU A 274 1.48 -10.95 -22.12
C LEU A 274 1.24 -12.42 -21.76
N MET A 275 1.97 -12.91 -20.75
CA MET A 275 1.79 -14.25 -20.20
C MET A 275 0.65 -14.24 -19.19
N ALA A 276 -0.26 -15.21 -19.29
CA ALA A 276 -1.28 -15.43 -18.29
C ALA A 276 -0.68 -16.12 -17.05
N VAL A 277 -1.44 -16.12 -15.95
CA VAL A 277 -1.14 -17.01 -14.83
C VAL A 277 -1.36 -18.46 -15.29
N PRO A 278 -0.41 -19.38 -15.07
CA PRO A 278 -0.55 -20.78 -15.47
C PRO A 278 -1.87 -21.42 -14.98
N LEU A 279 -2.47 -22.25 -15.84
CA LEU A 279 -3.74 -22.93 -15.56
C LEU A 279 -3.66 -23.81 -14.31
N ASP A 280 -2.53 -24.46 -14.06
CA ASP A 280 -2.36 -25.32 -12.87
C ASP A 280 -2.47 -24.51 -11.57
N ILE A 281 -1.92 -23.30 -11.55
CA ILE A 281 -2.03 -22.40 -10.40
C ILE A 281 -3.47 -21.92 -10.22
N THR A 282 -4.14 -21.57 -11.33
CA THR A 282 -5.54 -21.13 -11.30
C THR A 282 -6.46 -22.23 -10.79
N ARG A 283 -6.24 -23.49 -11.22
CA ARG A 283 -6.98 -24.66 -10.72
C ARG A 283 -6.82 -24.87 -9.23
N VAL A 284 -5.60 -24.75 -8.70
CA VAL A 284 -5.35 -24.84 -7.24
C VAL A 284 -6.15 -23.77 -6.48
N TYR A 285 -6.31 -22.57 -7.03
CA TYR A 285 -7.13 -21.54 -6.41
C TYR A 285 -8.62 -21.86 -6.47
N GLU A 286 -9.13 -22.31 -7.61
CA GLU A 286 -10.53 -22.68 -7.78
C GLU A 286 -10.92 -23.88 -6.90
N GLU A 287 -10.05 -24.88 -6.79
CA GLU A 287 -10.21 -26.02 -5.86
C GLU A 287 -10.21 -25.56 -4.40
N GLY A 288 -9.30 -24.65 -4.04
CA GLY A 288 -9.28 -24.03 -2.71
C GLY A 288 -10.57 -23.28 -2.39
N ILE A 289 -11.13 -22.56 -3.37
CA ILE A 289 -12.42 -21.86 -3.25
C ILE A 289 -13.59 -22.82 -3.16
N ALA A 290 -13.54 -23.98 -3.82
CA ALA A 290 -14.60 -24.98 -3.78
C ALA A 290 -14.64 -25.79 -2.47
N SER A 291 -13.54 -25.79 -1.70
CA SER A 291 -13.44 -26.52 -0.43
C SER A 291 -14.42 -26.03 0.64
N THR A 292 -14.89 -26.92 1.51
CA THR A 292 -15.87 -26.57 2.57
C THR A 292 -15.34 -25.51 3.54
N ALA A 293 -14.06 -25.60 3.92
CA ALA A 293 -13.38 -24.63 4.78
C ALA A 293 -12.29 -23.90 3.98
N ILE A 294 -12.40 -22.58 3.87
CA ILE A 294 -11.41 -21.78 3.16
C ILE A 294 -10.21 -21.49 4.05
N ASP A 295 -9.03 -21.77 3.52
CA ASP A 295 -7.75 -21.31 4.06
C ASP A 295 -7.64 -19.78 3.92
N PRO A 296 -7.52 -19.02 5.03
CA PRO A 296 -7.34 -17.56 4.98
C PRO A 296 -6.11 -17.12 4.18
N ALA A 297 -5.06 -17.96 4.11
CA ALA A 297 -3.86 -17.66 3.33
C ALA A 297 -4.09 -17.77 1.80
N LEU A 298 -5.21 -18.37 1.36
CA LEU A 298 -5.57 -18.45 -0.06
C LEU A 298 -5.75 -17.05 -0.67
N LEU A 299 -6.38 -16.13 0.05
CA LEU A 299 -6.56 -14.75 -0.40
C LEU A 299 -5.20 -14.10 -0.71
N GLN A 300 -4.25 -14.20 0.21
CA GLN A 300 -2.91 -13.63 0.04
C GLN A 300 -2.15 -14.24 -1.14
N ARG A 301 -2.29 -15.55 -1.40
CA ARG A 301 -1.67 -16.21 -2.56
C ARG A 301 -2.25 -15.69 -3.88
N ILE A 302 -3.57 -15.56 -3.97
CA ILE A 302 -4.24 -14.98 -5.14
C ILE A 302 -3.79 -13.52 -5.35
N GLU A 303 -3.73 -12.72 -4.28
CA GLU A 303 -3.27 -11.33 -4.34
C GLU A 303 -1.84 -11.20 -4.89
N LYS A 304 -0.93 -12.11 -4.52
CA LYS A 304 0.43 -12.16 -5.09
C LYS A 304 0.41 -12.46 -6.59
N SER A 305 -0.41 -13.40 -7.04
CA SER A 305 -0.57 -13.71 -8.47
C SER A 305 -1.17 -12.53 -9.25
N VAL A 306 -2.16 -11.82 -8.69
CA VAL A 306 -2.72 -10.60 -9.28
C VAL A 306 -1.68 -9.49 -9.38
N ALA A 307 -0.83 -9.33 -8.35
CA ALA A 307 0.23 -8.33 -8.38
C ALA A 307 1.27 -8.62 -9.47
N ALA A 308 1.57 -9.90 -9.73
CA ALA A 308 2.47 -10.34 -10.79
C ALA A 308 1.85 -10.23 -12.19
N CYS A 309 0.53 -10.42 -12.32
CA CYS A 309 -0.19 -10.35 -13.59
C CYS A 309 -1.35 -9.33 -13.52
N PRO A 310 -1.09 -8.01 -13.71
CA PRO A 310 -2.09 -6.96 -13.49
C PRO A 310 -3.33 -7.01 -14.38
N TYR A 311 -3.24 -7.64 -15.55
CA TYR A 311 -4.34 -7.80 -16.50
C TYR A 311 -5.19 -9.05 -16.26
N TRP A 312 -4.82 -9.88 -15.27
CA TRP A 312 -5.58 -11.08 -14.90
C TRP A 312 -6.77 -10.69 -14.01
N ILE A 313 -7.83 -10.18 -14.63
CA ILE A 313 -9.03 -9.70 -13.93
C ILE A 313 -9.74 -10.83 -13.20
N ARG A 314 -9.69 -12.05 -13.77
CA ARG A 314 -10.14 -13.28 -13.12
C ARG A 314 -9.54 -13.48 -11.73
N GLY A 315 -8.27 -13.14 -11.52
CA GLY A 315 -7.65 -13.21 -10.20
C GLY A 315 -8.29 -12.27 -9.17
N SER A 316 -8.69 -11.07 -9.59
CA SER A 316 -9.44 -10.15 -8.71
C SER A 316 -10.86 -10.62 -8.42
N PHE A 317 -11.51 -11.29 -9.39
CA PHE A 317 -12.78 -11.98 -9.17
C PHE A 317 -12.64 -13.08 -8.10
N LEU A 318 -11.65 -13.98 -8.27
CA LEU A 318 -11.38 -15.05 -7.31
C LEU A 318 -11.03 -14.50 -5.91
N ALA A 319 -10.22 -13.44 -5.82
CA ALA A 319 -9.90 -12.78 -4.56
C ALA A 319 -11.15 -12.24 -3.85
N ALA A 320 -12.05 -11.58 -4.58
CA ALA A 320 -13.32 -11.11 -4.03
C ALA A 320 -14.22 -12.27 -3.58
N THR A 321 -14.26 -13.38 -4.34
CA THR A 321 -15.01 -14.59 -3.94
C THR A 321 -14.47 -15.19 -2.63
N VAL A 322 -13.14 -15.29 -2.48
CA VAL A 322 -12.52 -15.74 -1.23
C VAL A 322 -12.86 -14.80 -0.08
N ALA A 323 -12.72 -13.49 -0.28
CA ALA A 323 -13.07 -12.48 0.73
C ALA A 323 -14.54 -12.58 1.16
N THR A 324 -15.48 -12.75 0.22
CA THR A 324 -16.91 -12.98 0.54
C THR A 324 -17.10 -14.21 1.40
N ARG A 325 -16.47 -15.34 1.06
CA ARG A 325 -16.61 -16.57 1.85
C ARG A 325 -15.90 -16.52 3.21
N LEU A 326 -14.92 -15.65 3.38
CA LEU A 326 -14.29 -15.33 4.67
C LEU A 326 -15.08 -14.28 5.48
N ALA A 327 -16.29 -13.91 5.04
CA ALA A 327 -17.13 -12.87 5.63
C ALA A 327 -16.49 -11.47 5.65
N MET A 328 -15.65 -11.16 4.67
CA MET A 328 -14.98 -9.87 4.47
C MET A 328 -15.71 -9.06 3.38
N SER A 329 -16.97 -8.69 3.61
CA SER A 329 -17.83 -8.04 2.61
C SER A 329 -17.25 -6.74 2.06
N ASP A 330 -16.71 -5.91 2.95
CA ASP A 330 -16.18 -4.59 2.60
C ASP A 330 -14.92 -4.71 1.73
N VAL A 331 -14.09 -5.72 2.02
CA VAL A 331 -12.91 -6.07 1.21
C VAL A 331 -13.34 -6.57 -0.17
N ALA A 332 -14.29 -7.50 -0.23
CA ALA A 332 -14.79 -8.04 -1.50
C ALA A 332 -15.36 -6.92 -2.39
N GLU A 333 -16.12 -6.01 -1.81
CA GLU A 333 -16.71 -4.88 -2.52
C GLU A 333 -15.64 -3.85 -2.94
N ALA A 334 -14.66 -3.58 -2.09
CA ALA A 334 -13.53 -2.71 -2.41
C ALA A 334 -12.72 -3.23 -3.60
N ILE A 335 -12.43 -4.54 -3.64
CA ILE A 335 -11.75 -5.21 -4.76
C ILE A 335 -12.58 -5.05 -6.04
N ARG A 336 -13.90 -5.33 -5.96
CA ARG A 336 -14.82 -5.21 -7.10
C ARG A 336 -14.85 -3.79 -7.65
N CYS A 337 -15.09 -2.80 -6.80
CA CYS A 337 -15.15 -1.39 -7.19
C CYS A 337 -13.86 -0.89 -7.85
N ALA A 338 -12.69 -1.23 -7.27
CA ALA A 338 -11.41 -0.84 -7.83
C ALA A 338 -11.18 -1.50 -9.21
N THR A 339 -11.55 -2.77 -9.35
CA THR A 339 -11.42 -3.53 -10.60
C THR A 339 -12.36 -3.00 -11.68
N ALA A 340 -13.61 -2.68 -11.31
CA ALA A 340 -14.60 -2.10 -12.22
C ALA A 340 -14.12 -0.76 -12.77
N ARG A 341 -13.57 0.11 -11.90
CA ARG A 341 -12.99 1.39 -12.33
C ARG A 341 -11.86 1.21 -13.33
N PHE A 342 -11.00 0.20 -13.16
CA PHE A 342 -9.91 -0.07 -14.11
C PHE A 342 -10.43 -0.51 -15.47
N VAL A 343 -11.37 -1.47 -15.50
CA VAL A 343 -11.95 -1.99 -16.75
C VAL A 343 -12.80 -0.94 -17.46
N GLN A 344 -13.56 -0.12 -16.72
CA GLN A 344 -14.35 0.99 -17.28
C GLN A 344 -13.47 2.08 -17.89
N ARG A 345 -12.33 2.40 -17.24
CA ARG A 345 -11.35 3.36 -17.76
C ARG A 345 -10.68 2.88 -19.05
N MET A 346 -10.65 1.57 -19.28
CA MET A 346 -9.99 0.97 -20.45
C MET A 346 -10.86 -0.12 -21.08
N PRO A 347 -11.94 0.24 -21.81
CA PRO A 347 -12.89 -0.72 -22.37
C PRO A 347 -12.27 -1.73 -23.33
N ALA A 348 -11.16 -1.36 -23.99
CA ALA A 348 -10.41 -2.24 -24.88
C ALA A 348 -9.96 -3.56 -24.20
N LEU A 349 -9.77 -3.57 -22.88
CA LEU A 349 -9.40 -4.79 -22.14
C LEU A 349 -10.43 -5.91 -22.29
N GLN A 350 -11.70 -5.59 -22.53
CA GLN A 350 -12.77 -6.59 -22.72
C GLN A 350 -12.61 -7.39 -24.01
N GLN A 351 -11.82 -6.89 -24.96
CA GLN A 351 -11.60 -7.52 -26.25
C GLN A 351 -10.25 -8.23 -26.34
N LEU A 352 -9.36 -8.06 -25.36
CA LEU A 352 -7.98 -8.56 -25.42
C LEU A 352 -7.81 -9.91 -24.71
N CYS A 353 -6.83 -10.69 -25.16
CA CYS A 353 -6.42 -11.94 -24.55
C CYS A 353 -4.89 -12.06 -24.41
N PHE A 354 -4.47 -12.94 -23.51
CA PHE A 354 -3.08 -13.31 -23.28
C PHE A 354 -2.51 -14.11 -24.46
N SER A 355 -1.20 -14.34 -24.44
CA SER A 355 -0.48 -15.10 -25.45
C SER A 355 -0.96 -16.56 -25.61
N ASP A 356 -1.48 -17.17 -24.56
CA ASP A 356 -2.09 -18.51 -24.56
C ASP A 356 -3.56 -18.51 -25.04
N GLY A 357 -4.14 -17.34 -25.30
CA GLY A 357 -5.51 -17.17 -25.78
C GLY A 357 -6.55 -16.96 -24.68
N LEU A 358 -6.18 -17.01 -23.39
CA LEU A 358 -7.11 -16.69 -22.31
C LEU A 358 -7.51 -15.21 -22.35
N VAL A 359 -8.81 -14.91 -22.26
CA VAL A 359 -9.31 -13.54 -22.26
C VAL A 359 -8.94 -12.81 -20.97
N PHE A 360 -8.72 -11.49 -21.04
CA PHE A 360 -8.45 -10.70 -19.84
C PHE A 360 -9.67 -10.59 -18.94
N VAL A 361 -10.86 -10.44 -19.55
CA VAL A 361 -12.14 -10.32 -18.87
C VAL A 361 -13.09 -11.34 -19.48
N ASP A 362 -13.41 -12.40 -18.72
CA ASP A 362 -14.44 -13.38 -19.12
C ASP A 362 -15.85 -12.87 -18.79
N ASP A 363 -16.87 -13.56 -19.30
CA ASP A 363 -18.28 -13.17 -19.12
C ASP A 363 -18.71 -13.14 -17.65
N GLN A 364 -18.16 -14.04 -16.83
CA GLN A 364 -18.45 -14.12 -15.39
C GLN A 364 -17.85 -12.91 -14.65
N CYS A 365 -16.62 -12.54 -14.98
CA CYS A 365 -15.96 -11.34 -14.49
C CYS A 365 -16.75 -10.10 -14.92
N LEU A 366 -17.19 -10.03 -16.18
CA LEU A 366 -17.96 -8.90 -16.69
C LEU A 366 -19.30 -8.73 -15.95
N ALA A 367 -20.00 -9.82 -15.69
CA ALA A 367 -21.24 -9.82 -14.89
C ALA A 367 -20.97 -9.35 -13.45
N TRP A 368 -19.94 -9.90 -12.80
CA TRP A 368 -19.53 -9.51 -11.45
C TRP A 368 -19.17 -8.01 -11.36
N LEU A 369 -18.43 -7.48 -12.33
CA LEU A 369 -18.05 -6.07 -12.36
C LEU A 369 -19.27 -5.14 -12.53
N LYS A 370 -20.30 -5.58 -13.26
CA LYS A 370 -21.57 -4.87 -13.41
C LYS A 370 -22.47 -4.95 -12.16
N GLY A 371 -22.06 -5.69 -11.12
CA GLY A 371 -22.88 -5.91 -9.92
C GLY A 371 -23.90 -7.04 -10.05
N ALA A 372 -23.94 -7.73 -11.20
CA ALA A 372 -24.76 -8.91 -11.41
C ALA A 372 -24.05 -10.13 -10.82
N GLN A 373 -24.23 -10.36 -9.52
CA GLN A 373 -23.87 -11.64 -8.89
C GLN A 373 -24.74 -12.76 -9.51
N GLY A 374 -24.11 -13.68 -10.24
CA GLY A 374 -24.71 -14.95 -10.66
C GLY A 374 -24.84 -15.94 -9.49
N PRO A 375 -25.68 -16.98 -9.64
CA PRO A 375 -26.48 -17.57 -8.58
C PRO A 375 -25.70 -18.56 -7.73
N SER A 376 -25.79 -18.44 -6.41
CA SER A 376 -25.47 -19.51 -5.46
C SER A 376 -26.46 -19.48 -4.30
N GLY A 377 -27.12 -20.63 -4.13
CA GLY A 377 -28.19 -20.99 -3.22
C GLY A 377 -28.42 -20.15 -1.96
N GLN A 378 -29.67 -19.70 -1.86
CA GLN A 378 -30.50 -19.64 -0.64
C GLN A 378 -29.75 -19.76 0.70
N ALA A 379 -29.32 -18.62 1.20
CA ALA A 379 -29.44 -18.29 2.62
C ALA A 379 -29.95 -16.84 2.68
N ALA A 380 -31.06 -16.66 3.39
CA ALA A 380 -31.89 -15.46 3.36
C ALA A 380 -31.11 -14.16 3.70
N ALA A 381 -31.42 -13.12 2.91
CA ALA A 381 -31.20 -11.68 3.11
C ALA A 381 -29.74 -11.18 3.26
N PRO A 382 -29.12 -10.76 2.15
CA PRO A 382 -28.84 -9.32 1.98
C PRO A 382 -29.16 -8.72 0.59
N HIS A 383 -29.70 -9.49 -0.37
CA HIS A 383 -29.92 -9.00 -1.75
C HIS A 383 -31.31 -8.40 -2.06
N ALA A 384 -32.23 -8.29 -1.09
CA ALA A 384 -33.61 -7.89 -1.37
C ALA A 384 -33.77 -6.42 -1.81
N PHE A 385 -32.85 -5.53 -1.43
CA PHE A 385 -33.04 -4.08 -1.57
C PHE A 385 -32.14 -3.40 -2.61
N GLY A 386 -31.07 -4.07 -3.08
CA GLY A 386 -30.14 -3.50 -4.05
C GLY A 386 -30.80 -3.18 -5.40
N GLY A 387 -31.61 -4.11 -5.91
CA GLY A 387 -32.38 -3.87 -7.14
C GLY A 387 -33.53 -2.87 -6.96
N LEU A 388 -34.07 -2.75 -5.74
CA LEU A 388 -35.17 -1.83 -5.47
C LEU A 388 -34.74 -0.37 -5.57
N HIS A 389 -33.52 -0.04 -5.13
CA HIS A 389 -32.99 1.32 -5.26
C HIS A 389 -32.88 1.74 -6.73
N GLU A 390 -32.34 0.87 -7.59
CA GLU A 390 -32.24 1.12 -9.04
C GLU A 390 -33.62 1.19 -9.72
N GLU A 391 -34.56 0.32 -9.34
CA GLU A 391 -35.94 0.34 -9.83
C GLU A 391 -36.63 1.67 -9.49
N LEU A 392 -36.59 2.09 -8.22
CA LEU A 392 -37.23 3.32 -7.77
C LEU A 392 -36.53 4.56 -8.35
N ALA A 393 -35.21 4.54 -8.50
CA ALA A 393 -34.48 5.61 -9.17
C ALA A 393 -34.92 5.74 -10.64
N GLY A 394 -35.03 4.63 -11.37
CA GLY A 394 -35.53 4.63 -12.74
C GLY A 394 -36.99 5.11 -12.87
N GLN A 395 -37.85 4.78 -11.91
CA GLN A 395 -39.23 5.30 -11.87
C GLN A 395 -39.26 6.80 -11.56
N LEU A 396 -38.40 7.27 -10.66
CA LEU A 396 -38.26 8.68 -10.30
C LEU A 396 -37.76 9.52 -11.48
N ASP A 397 -36.83 8.97 -12.26
CA ASP A 397 -36.26 9.61 -13.44
C ASP A 397 -37.27 9.74 -14.58
N ASN A 398 -38.14 8.74 -14.77
CA ASN A 398 -39.06 8.67 -15.91
C ASN A 398 -40.47 9.21 -15.61
N GLY A 399 -40.95 9.07 -14.37
CA GLY A 399 -42.34 9.36 -13.99
C GLY A 399 -42.51 10.27 -12.78
N GLY A 400 -41.41 10.75 -12.18
CA GLY A 400 -41.44 11.67 -11.04
C GLY A 400 -41.75 10.99 -9.70
N VAL A 401 -42.20 11.78 -8.73
CA VAL A 401 -42.35 11.37 -7.31
C VAL A 401 -43.54 10.43 -7.08
N GLU A 402 -44.64 10.63 -7.82
CA GLU A 402 -45.90 9.88 -7.63
C GLU A 402 -45.76 8.36 -7.86
N PRO A 403 -45.11 7.88 -8.94
CA PRO A 403 -44.85 6.44 -9.14
C PRO A 403 -44.04 5.80 -8.01
N VAL A 404 -43.04 6.51 -7.48
CA VAL A 404 -42.21 6.03 -6.36
C VAL A 404 -43.05 5.87 -5.10
N LEU A 405 -43.96 6.80 -4.82
CA LEU A 405 -44.84 6.72 -3.66
C LEU A 405 -45.88 5.60 -3.80
N LEU A 406 -46.46 5.42 -4.99
CA LEU A 406 -47.37 4.30 -5.26
C LEU A 406 -46.65 2.95 -5.13
N ARG A 407 -45.40 2.87 -5.62
CA ARG A 407 -44.58 1.67 -5.50
C ARG A 407 -44.21 1.39 -4.04
N LEU A 408 -43.83 2.41 -3.28
CA LEU A 408 -43.58 2.30 -1.84
C LEU A 408 -44.84 1.82 -1.11
N GLN A 409 -46.01 2.38 -1.41
CA GLN A 409 -47.27 1.95 -0.80
C GLN A 409 -47.60 0.48 -1.08
N ALA A 410 -47.38 0.01 -2.31
CA ALA A 410 -47.55 -1.40 -2.67
C ALA A 410 -46.59 -2.30 -1.88
N LEU A 411 -45.32 -1.90 -1.76
CA LEU A 411 -44.33 -2.65 -0.98
C LEU A 411 -44.67 -2.69 0.52
N GLN A 412 -45.21 -1.60 1.07
CA GLN A 412 -45.66 -1.57 2.47
C GLN A 412 -46.84 -2.54 2.73
N ALA A 413 -47.68 -2.80 1.71
CA ALA A 413 -48.78 -3.75 1.80
C ALA A 413 -48.32 -5.21 1.66
N ASP A 414 -47.39 -5.49 0.74
CA ASP A 414 -46.90 -6.85 0.45
C ASP A 414 -45.86 -7.36 1.45
N LEU A 415 -45.02 -6.48 2.00
CA LEU A 415 -43.95 -6.88 2.90
C LEU A 415 -44.49 -7.26 4.28
N GLY A 416 -44.16 -8.47 4.73
CA GLY A 416 -44.66 -9.05 5.99
C GLY A 416 -43.89 -8.62 7.23
N THR A 417 -42.60 -8.28 7.13
CA THR A 417 -41.78 -7.93 8.28
C THR A 417 -41.63 -6.41 8.44
N PRO A 418 -41.62 -5.89 9.69
CA PRO A 418 -41.40 -4.46 9.94
C PRO A 418 -40.00 -4.03 9.51
N ARG A 419 -39.00 -4.92 9.56
CA ARG A 419 -37.65 -4.67 9.06
C ARG A 419 -37.65 -4.30 7.58
N ASP A 420 -38.31 -5.08 6.73
CA ASP A 420 -38.32 -4.84 5.29
C ASP A 420 -39.07 -3.55 4.94
N ARG A 421 -40.16 -3.27 5.67
CA ARG A 421 -40.92 -2.02 5.57
C ARG A 421 -40.09 -0.80 5.94
N CYS A 422 -39.24 -0.89 6.96
CA CYS A 422 -38.32 0.18 7.33
C CYS A 422 -37.25 0.39 6.26
N HIS A 423 -36.64 -0.67 5.73
CA HIS A 423 -35.62 -0.56 4.68
C HIS A 423 -36.16 0.04 3.38
N THR A 424 -37.33 -0.40 2.91
CA THR A 424 -37.95 0.17 1.70
C THR A 424 -38.33 1.63 1.87
N THR A 425 -38.84 2.02 3.05
CA THR A 425 -39.16 3.43 3.36
C THR A 425 -37.91 4.31 3.39
N MET A 426 -36.80 3.82 3.96
CA MET A 426 -35.52 4.56 3.96
C MET A 426 -34.99 4.79 2.55
N ILE A 427 -35.03 3.76 1.69
CA ILE A 427 -34.58 3.87 0.29
C ILE A 427 -35.41 4.90 -0.47
N ALA A 428 -36.73 4.87 -0.31
CA ALA A 428 -37.60 5.88 -0.92
C ALA A 428 -37.31 7.28 -0.37
N ALA A 429 -37.10 7.42 0.94
CA ALA A 429 -36.77 8.70 1.57
C ALA A 429 -35.45 9.30 1.02
N ASP A 430 -34.41 8.49 0.85
CA ASP A 430 -33.12 8.93 0.29
C ASP A 430 -33.27 9.44 -1.15
N LEU A 431 -34.04 8.72 -1.98
CA LEU A 431 -34.32 9.12 -3.36
C LEU A 431 -35.14 10.42 -3.44
N LEU A 432 -36.13 10.58 -2.56
CA LEU A 432 -36.95 11.79 -2.49
C LEU A 432 -36.15 13.01 -2.00
N ALA A 433 -35.26 12.80 -1.03
CA ALA A 433 -34.34 13.84 -0.54
C ALA A 433 -33.40 14.31 -1.67
N ALA A 434 -32.86 13.37 -2.46
CA ALA A 434 -32.00 13.67 -3.60
C ALA A 434 -32.69 14.50 -4.70
N ARG A 435 -34.03 14.39 -4.82
CA ARG A 435 -34.84 15.20 -5.75
C ARG A 435 -35.39 16.50 -5.15
N GLY A 436 -35.00 16.86 -3.93
CA GLY A 436 -35.37 18.11 -3.28
C GLY A 436 -36.69 18.06 -2.49
N VAL A 437 -37.31 16.88 -2.32
CA VAL A 437 -38.52 16.69 -1.51
C VAL A 437 -38.14 16.31 -0.07
N SER A 438 -37.32 17.15 0.56
CA SER A 438 -36.69 16.85 1.86
C SER A 438 -37.68 16.77 3.03
N TRP A 439 -38.78 17.53 2.99
CA TRP A 439 -39.79 17.51 4.05
C TRP A 439 -40.48 16.14 4.17
N LEU A 440 -40.77 15.50 3.03
CA LEU A 440 -41.41 14.19 3.00
C LEU A 440 -40.43 13.09 3.40
N ALA A 441 -39.19 13.18 2.92
CA ALA A 441 -38.12 12.27 3.34
C ALA A 441 -37.91 12.31 4.86
N GLN A 442 -37.94 13.50 5.47
CA GLN A 442 -37.83 13.66 6.92
C GLN A 442 -39.01 13.01 7.68
N ASP A 443 -40.24 13.19 7.20
CA ASP A 443 -41.42 12.58 7.83
C ASP A 443 -41.40 11.05 7.73
N LEU A 444 -41.00 10.51 6.56
CA LEU A 444 -40.80 9.07 6.35
C LEU A 444 -39.73 8.51 7.30
N CYS A 445 -38.56 9.15 7.41
CA CYS A 445 -37.51 8.74 8.34
C CYS A 445 -37.96 8.83 9.81
N ALA A 446 -38.71 9.86 10.18
CA ALA A 446 -39.27 9.98 11.53
C ALA A 446 -40.31 8.88 11.82
N GLY A 447 -41.09 8.46 10.82
CA GLY A 447 -41.99 7.31 10.90
C GLY A 447 -41.24 5.99 11.11
N VAL A 448 -40.16 5.77 10.36
CA VAL A 448 -39.28 4.60 10.53
C VAL A 448 -38.67 4.57 11.93
N ALA A 449 -38.13 5.69 12.40
CA ALA A 449 -37.53 5.78 13.73
C ALA A 449 -38.54 5.44 14.85
N ARG A 450 -39.76 5.98 14.78
CA ARG A 450 -40.84 5.64 15.74
C ARG A 450 -41.18 4.15 15.70
N THR A 451 -41.28 3.58 14.51
CA THR A 451 -41.58 2.15 14.33
C THR A 451 -40.50 1.27 14.94
N MET A 452 -39.23 1.59 14.70
CA MET A 452 -38.10 0.86 15.28
C MET A 452 -38.06 0.94 16.81
N GLN A 453 -38.39 2.09 17.39
CA GLN A 453 -38.42 2.27 18.84
C GLN A 453 -39.55 1.50 19.53
N GLN A 454 -40.67 1.28 18.84
CA GLN A 454 -41.87 0.64 19.40
C GLN A 454 -41.96 -0.86 19.11
N THR A 455 -41.15 -1.37 18.17
CA THR A 455 -41.20 -2.77 17.73
C THR A 455 -40.26 -3.63 18.56
N THR A 456 -40.79 -4.71 19.16
CA THR A 456 -39.97 -5.67 19.92
C THR A 456 -39.10 -6.51 18.98
N ALA A 457 -37.98 -7.03 19.48
CA ALA A 457 -37.08 -7.90 18.70
C ALA A 457 -37.80 -9.12 18.09
N SER A 458 -38.81 -9.66 18.77
CA SER A 458 -39.61 -10.79 18.31
C SER A 458 -40.51 -10.46 17.12
N ALA A 459 -41.00 -9.23 17.05
CA ALA A 459 -41.79 -8.73 15.93
C ALA A 459 -40.89 -8.21 14.80
N TRP A 460 -39.68 -7.74 15.14
CA TRP A 460 -38.70 -7.20 14.20
C TRP A 460 -38.18 -8.26 13.22
N GLU A 461 -37.75 -9.41 13.74
CA GLU A 461 -37.28 -10.56 12.96
C GLU A 461 -37.83 -11.87 13.53
N PRO A 462 -39.08 -12.23 13.19
CA PRO A 462 -39.76 -13.37 13.81
C PRO A 462 -39.04 -14.70 13.53
N GLU A 463 -38.45 -14.89 12.36
CA GLU A 463 -37.73 -16.13 12.01
C GLU A 463 -36.46 -16.33 12.85
N VAL A 464 -35.66 -15.28 13.02
CA VAL A 464 -34.44 -15.32 13.83
C VAL A 464 -34.80 -15.53 15.29
N PHE A 465 -35.82 -14.81 15.77
CA PHE A 465 -36.32 -14.95 17.12
C PHE A 465 -36.85 -16.37 17.42
N GLN A 466 -37.60 -16.98 16.48
CA GLN A 466 -38.06 -18.36 16.61
C GLN A 466 -36.91 -19.37 16.64
N ARG A 467 -35.88 -19.20 15.80
CA ARG A 467 -34.69 -20.07 15.85
C ARG A 467 -33.98 -19.95 17.19
N LEU A 468 -33.81 -18.74 17.72
CA LEU A 468 -33.18 -18.53 19.03
C LEU A 468 -33.98 -19.17 20.16
N GLN A 469 -35.32 -19.13 20.10
CA GLN A 469 -36.17 -19.83 21.06
C GLN A 469 -36.00 -21.35 21.02
N GLN A 470 -35.76 -21.94 19.85
CA GLN A 470 -35.52 -23.39 19.72
C GLN A 470 -34.24 -23.84 20.43
N TYR A 471 -33.22 -22.98 20.52
CA TYR A 471 -31.98 -23.27 21.25
C TYR A 471 -32.02 -22.84 22.73
N ALA A 472 -32.90 -21.91 23.09
CA ALA A 472 -33.05 -21.42 24.46
C ALA A 472 -34.03 -22.23 25.32
N ALA A 473 -34.83 -23.12 24.73
CA ALA A 473 -35.70 -24.02 25.48
C ALA A 473 -34.87 -25.13 26.16
N PRO A 474 -34.93 -25.31 27.50
CA PRO A 474 -34.24 -26.41 28.16
C PRO A 474 -34.84 -27.75 27.72
N PRO A 475 -34.04 -28.84 27.64
CA PRO A 475 -34.57 -30.15 27.33
C PRO A 475 -35.47 -30.59 28.48
N THR A 476 -36.78 -30.66 28.23
CA THR A 476 -37.72 -31.36 29.10
C THR A 476 -37.24 -32.80 29.27
N LEU A 477 -36.85 -33.13 30.50
CA LEU A 477 -36.65 -34.49 31.00
C LEU A 477 -37.87 -35.34 30.63
N ALA A 478 -37.71 -36.22 29.64
CA ALA A 478 -38.64 -37.29 29.36
C ALA A 478 -37.85 -38.61 29.28
N ASP A 479 -38.26 -39.54 30.14
CA ASP A 479 -38.01 -40.97 30.14
C ASP A 479 -36.63 -41.49 30.58
N GLN A 480 -36.39 -41.43 31.90
CA GLN A 480 -35.71 -42.50 32.64
C GLN A 480 -36.64 -43.01 33.76
N HIS A 481 -37.62 -43.85 33.41
CA HIS A 481 -38.20 -44.84 34.34
C HIS A 481 -38.87 -45.97 33.52
N LYS A 482 -38.05 -46.69 32.75
CA LYS A 482 -38.31 -48.08 32.38
C LYS A 482 -37.07 -48.85 32.81
N ASP A 483 -37.13 -49.39 34.02
CA ASP A 483 -36.44 -50.60 34.48
C ASP A 483 -36.68 -50.76 35.99
N GLN A 484 -37.85 -51.30 36.33
CA GLN A 484 -37.99 -52.15 37.50
C GLN A 484 -38.72 -53.42 37.03
N GLU A 485 -37.93 -54.43 36.69
CA GLU A 485 -38.40 -55.82 36.53
C GLU A 485 -38.79 -56.40 37.90
N PRO A 486 -39.74 -57.36 37.93
CA PRO A 486 -40.22 -57.97 39.15
C PRO A 486 -39.32 -59.14 39.60
N ARG A 487 -39.12 -59.25 40.91
CA ARG A 487 -38.91 -60.52 41.62
C ARG A 487 -39.81 -60.59 42.84
#